data_AF-A0A916GTW3-F1
#
_entry.id   AF-A0A916GTW3-F1
#
_cell.length_a   1.000
_cell.length_b   1.000
_cell.length_c   1.000
_cell.angle_alpha   90.00
_cell.angle_beta   90.00
_cell.angle_gamma   90.00
#
_symmetry.space_group_name_H-M   'P 1'
#
loop_
_entity.id
_entity.type
_entity.pdbx_description
1 polymer ?
#
loop_
_entity_poly.entity_id
_entity_poly.type
_entity_poly.pdbx_seq_one_letter_code
_entity_poly.pdbx_strand_id
1 'polypeptide(L)'
;MLPFVALCLLAQPAPDKAGSLVPFPHPLITEVLFNVPPGAEGDADGDGIRSATGDEFVELVNPHGQPISLKGYILADGKNAKRPAPPPRPNQKNPKPDATTPEKDSQPPKPQALPDDNARVTFAFPDITLQPGQVVVVFNGYTGDAAPKVPGESPAAPASPPKPGEKPEAVRLSMNINSQFAAFGNNGDCVSLTAPDGKPVQCITWGLQPKTPDDFAPLIEHAPEGRFRGSVTRVAMTKGLIPHRDQTGDLKGLLYSPGVWEAAPSKK
;
A
#
# COMPACT_ATOMS: atom_id res chain seq x y z
N MET A 1 41.29 -15.38 -37.57
CA MET A 1 40.35 -16.12 -36.69
C MET A 1 41.03 -16.30 -35.34
N LEU A 2 40.61 -15.55 -34.32
CA LEU A 2 40.95 -15.80 -32.92
C LEU A 2 39.66 -16.25 -32.20
N PRO A 3 39.69 -17.28 -31.34
CA PRO A 3 38.49 -17.72 -30.65
C PRO A 3 38.22 -16.83 -29.44
N PHE A 4 36.97 -16.36 -29.34
CA PHE A 4 36.41 -15.75 -28.14
C PHE A 4 36.20 -16.84 -27.10
N VAL A 5 37.00 -16.84 -26.03
CA VAL A 5 36.72 -17.65 -24.84
C VAL A 5 35.59 -16.94 -24.09
N ALA A 6 34.40 -17.51 -24.15
CA ALA A 6 33.29 -17.10 -23.30
C ALA A 6 33.64 -17.46 -21.85
N LEU A 7 34.15 -16.47 -21.12
CA LEU A 7 34.26 -16.53 -19.68
C LEU A 7 32.84 -16.51 -19.13
N CYS A 8 32.30 -17.71 -18.85
CA CYS A 8 31.12 -17.88 -18.02
C CYS A 8 31.44 -17.30 -16.64
N LEU A 9 31.09 -16.03 -16.44
CA LEU A 9 31.09 -15.41 -15.13
C LEU A 9 29.96 -16.09 -14.35
N LEU A 10 30.32 -17.11 -13.56
CA LEU A 10 29.45 -17.60 -12.50
C LEU A 10 29.12 -16.38 -11.64
N ALA A 11 27.87 -15.93 -11.69
CA ALA A 11 27.35 -14.92 -10.80
C ALA A 11 27.63 -15.40 -9.38
N GLN A 12 28.56 -14.72 -8.72
CA GLN A 12 28.82 -14.95 -7.30
C GLN A 12 27.51 -14.69 -6.56
N PRO A 13 27.14 -15.49 -5.54
CA PRO A 13 26.01 -15.14 -4.70
C PRO A 13 26.34 -13.81 -4.04
N ALA A 14 25.55 -12.78 -4.33
CA ALA A 14 25.61 -11.53 -3.59
C ALA A 14 25.36 -11.85 -2.11
N PRO A 15 26.12 -11.25 -1.18
CA PRO A 15 26.02 -11.59 0.22
C PRO A 15 24.67 -11.15 0.80
N ASP A 16 23.82 -12.13 1.13
CA ASP A 16 22.83 -11.97 2.20
C ASP A 16 23.60 -11.80 3.53
N LYS A 17 23.87 -10.57 3.95
CA LYS A 17 24.19 -10.26 5.35
C LYS A 17 24.22 -8.75 5.62
N ALA A 18 23.24 -8.30 6.40
CA ALA A 18 23.07 -6.96 7.00
C ALA A 18 22.53 -5.85 6.08
N GLY A 19 21.21 -5.64 6.08
CA GLY A 19 20.64 -4.41 5.53
C GLY A 19 19.11 -4.28 5.53
N SER A 20 18.37 -5.40 5.49
CA SER A 20 16.90 -5.39 5.47
C SER A 20 16.31 -5.75 6.84
N LEU A 21 15.24 -5.07 7.24
CA LEU A 21 14.45 -5.40 8.44
C LEU A 21 13.50 -6.59 8.24
N VAL A 22 13.30 -7.01 6.99
CA VAL A 22 12.48 -8.18 6.63
C VAL A 22 13.34 -9.25 5.95
N PRO A 23 13.11 -10.55 6.21
CA PRO A 23 13.84 -11.61 5.54
C PRO A 23 13.42 -11.74 4.07
N PHE A 24 14.31 -12.27 3.23
CA PHE A 24 13.96 -12.66 1.87
C PHE A 24 12.81 -13.70 1.91
N PRO A 25 11.78 -13.60 1.04
CA PRO A 25 11.63 -12.71 -0.11
C PRO A 25 10.69 -11.52 0.14
N HIS A 26 10.56 -11.03 1.37
CA HIS A 26 9.53 -10.05 1.71
C HIS A 26 9.90 -8.63 1.27
N PRO A 27 8.95 -7.85 0.71
CA PRO A 27 9.14 -6.42 0.49
C PRO A 27 9.08 -5.68 1.84
N LEU A 28 9.59 -4.45 1.85
CA LEU A 28 9.57 -3.57 3.02
C LEU A 28 8.75 -2.33 2.72
N ILE A 29 7.81 -1.96 3.59
CA ILE A 29 7.13 -0.67 3.55
C ILE A 29 8.13 0.42 3.96
N THR A 30 8.25 1.44 3.10
CA THR A 30 9.18 2.57 3.25
C THR A 30 8.47 3.88 3.53
N GLU A 31 7.24 4.06 3.06
CA GLU A 31 6.49 5.30 3.23
C GLU A 31 4.98 5.04 3.32
N VAL A 32 4.28 5.85 4.12
CA VAL A 32 2.82 5.83 4.23
C VAL A 32 2.31 7.26 4.28
N LEU A 33 1.51 7.66 3.28
CA LEU A 33 0.77 8.91 3.27
C LEU A 33 -0.65 8.66 3.78
N PHE A 34 -0.88 8.89 5.07
CA PHE A 34 -2.21 8.79 5.71
C PHE A 34 -2.80 10.16 6.06
N ASN A 35 -2.01 11.24 6.01
CA ASN A 35 -2.46 12.61 6.29
C ASN A 35 -2.23 13.52 5.08
N VAL A 36 -3.06 13.33 4.06
CA VAL A 36 -3.00 14.05 2.78
C VAL A 36 -3.04 15.58 2.99
N PRO A 37 -2.01 16.32 2.55
CA PRO A 37 -1.97 17.77 2.65
C PRO A 37 -3.19 18.48 2.01
N PRO A 38 -3.53 19.69 2.45
CA PRO A 38 -4.56 20.50 1.80
C PRO A 38 -3.99 21.21 0.56
N GLY A 39 -4.87 21.66 -0.33
CA GLY A 39 -4.47 22.41 -1.52
C GLY A 39 -3.81 21.52 -2.59
N ALA A 40 -3.13 22.15 -3.54
CA ALA A 40 -2.54 21.46 -4.70
C ALA A 40 -1.42 20.47 -4.30
N GLU A 41 -0.68 20.75 -3.23
CA GLU A 41 0.36 19.84 -2.71
C GLU A 41 -0.21 18.52 -2.15
N GLY A 42 -1.54 18.38 -2.06
CA GLY A 42 -2.18 17.14 -1.63
C GLY A 42 -2.55 16.20 -2.76
N ASP A 43 -2.46 16.63 -4.02
CA ASP A 43 -2.68 15.81 -5.22
C ASP A 43 -1.42 14.93 -5.46
N ALA A 44 -1.35 13.85 -4.70
CA ALA A 44 -0.19 12.97 -4.64
C ALA A 44 -0.13 12.03 -5.84
N ASP A 45 -1.28 11.62 -6.38
CA ASP A 45 -1.33 10.77 -7.57
C ASP A 45 -1.19 11.55 -8.88
N GLY A 46 -1.35 12.87 -8.84
CA GLY A 46 -1.10 13.80 -9.94
C GLY A 46 -2.23 13.80 -10.97
N ASP A 47 -3.45 13.41 -10.58
CA ASP A 47 -4.62 13.40 -11.47
C ASP A 47 -5.23 14.80 -11.70
N GLY A 48 -4.74 15.81 -10.97
CA GLY A 48 -5.17 17.20 -11.03
C GLY A 48 -6.23 17.56 -9.98
N ILE A 49 -6.67 16.61 -9.15
CA ILE A 49 -7.71 16.77 -8.14
C ILE A 49 -7.25 16.18 -6.81
N ARG A 50 -6.93 17.06 -5.86
CA ARG A 50 -6.69 16.64 -4.49
C ARG A 50 -7.92 15.94 -3.88
N SER A 51 -7.75 14.70 -3.45
CA SER A 51 -8.66 13.82 -2.74
C SER A 51 -8.09 13.43 -1.37
N ALA A 52 -8.81 13.73 -0.27
CA ALA A 52 -8.34 13.37 1.08
C ALA A 52 -8.13 11.88 1.28
N THR A 53 -8.85 11.07 0.50
CA THR A 53 -8.83 9.61 0.56
C THR A 53 -8.06 9.05 -0.63
N GLY A 54 -8.29 9.57 -1.85
CA GLY A 54 -7.70 9.02 -3.07
C GLY A 54 -6.18 9.14 -3.13
N ASP A 55 -5.64 10.25 -2.61
CA ASP A 55 -4.21 10.54 -2.62
C ASP A 55 -3.42 9.82 -1.52
N GLU A 56 -4.09 9.11 -0.61
CA GLU A 56 -3.39 8.27 0.35
C GLU A 56 -2.59 7.19 -0.37
N PHE A 57 -1.39 6.86 0.13
CA PHE A 57 -0.59 5.80 -0.48
C PHE A 57 0.28 5.03 0.50
N VAL A 58 0.73 3.87 0.03
CA VAL A 58 1.75 3.04 0.67
C VAL A 58 2.87 2.77 -0.33
N GLU A 59 4.11 3.04 0.06
CA GLU A 59 5.30 2.74 -0.72
C GLU A 59 5.99 1.49 -0.18
N LEU A 60 6.38 0.59 -1.08
CA LEU A 60 7.18 -0.59 -0.76
C LEU A 60 8.38 -0.68 -1.69
N VAL A 61 9.48 -1.23 -1.17
CA VAL A 61 10.69 -1.51 -1.92
C VAL A 61 11.03 -2.99 -1.87
N ASN A 62 11.73 -3.50 -2.89
CA ASN A 62 12.51 -4.72 -2.78
C ASN A 62 13.86 -4.43 -2.10
N PRO A 63 14.06 -4.81 -0.83
CA PRO A 63 15.29 -4.51 -0.10
C PRO A 63 16.43 -5.50 -0.40
N HIS A 64 16.18 -6.52 -1.24
CA HIS A 64 17.08 -7.66 -1.43
C HIS A 64 17.92 -7.53 -2.70
N GLY A 65 19.03 -8.28 -2.75
CA GLY A 65 19.90 -8.36 -3.94
C GLY A 65 19.34 -9.22 -5.09
N GLN A 66 18.10 -9.71 -4.97
CA GLN A 66 17.45 -10.59 -5.95
C GLN A 66 16.00 -10.13 -6.22
N PRO A 67 15.43 -10.44 -7.41
CA PRO A 67 14.04 -10.13 -7.69
C PRO A 67 13.07 -10.82 -6.74
N ILE A 68 11.99 -10.13 -6.35
CA ILE A 68 10.91 -10.69 -5.52
C ILE A 68 9.57 -10.59 -6.25
N SER A 69 8.69 -11.58 -6.06
CA SER A 69 7.30 -11.50 -6.54
C SER A 69 6.40 -10.92 -5.44
N LEU A 70 5.53 -9.99 -5.80
CA LEU A 70 4.49 -9.47 -4.91
C LEU A 70 3.15 -10.21 -5.04
N LYS A 71 3.05 -11.21 -5.93
CA LYS A 71 1.80 -11.92 -6.18
C LYS A 71 1.21 -12.47 -4.88
N GLY A 72 -0.03 -12.07 -4.58
CA GLY A 72 -0.77 -12.59 -3.43
C GLY A 72 -0.39 -11.99 -2.08
N TYR A 73 0.54 -11.03 -2.02
CA TYR A 73 0.67 -10.18 -0.84
C TYR A 73 -0.58 -9.32 -0.68
N ILE A 74 -0.88 -8.94 0.57
CA ILE A 74 -2.05 -8.12 0.90
C ILE A 74 -1.64 -6.94 1.78
N LEU A 75 -2.03 -5.72 1.39
CA LEU A 75 -2.07 -4.55 2.26
C LEU A 75 -3.44 -4.41 2.91
N ALA A 76 -3.51 -4.03 4.18
CA ALA A 76 -4.77 -3.66 4.85
C ALA A 76 -4.59 -2.71 6.04
N ASP A 77 -5.63 -1.95 6.38
CA ASP A 77 -5.70 -1.04 7.53
C ASP A 77 -6.03 -1.74 8.88
N GLY A 78 -5.58 -2.98 9.05
CA GLY A 78 -5.81 -3.75 10.28
C GLY A 78 -5.70 -5.24 10.03
N LYS A 79 -6.30 -6.05 10.91
CA LYS A 79 -6.28 -7.52 10.72
C LYS A 79 -6.93 -7.88 9.39
N ASN A 80 -6.21 -8.58 8.52
CA ASN A 80 -6.80 -9.19 7.35
C ASN A 80 -7.89 -10.17 7.82
N ALA A 81 -9.16 -9.76 7.68
CA ALA A 81 -10.25 -10.68 7.87
C ALA A 81 -10.13 -11.68 6.72
N LYS A 82 -10.02 -12.97 7.05
CA LYS A 82 -10.05 -14.03 6.04
C LYS A 82 -11.32 -13.81 5.22
N ARG A 83 -11.19 -13.34 3.97
CA ARG A 83 -12.32 -13.05 3.09
C ARG A 83 -13.21 -14.31 3.10
N PRO A 84 -14.47 -14.24 3.56
CA PRO A 84 -15.39 -15.34 3.36
C PRO A 84 -15.41 -15.64 1.86
N ALA A 85 -15.38 -16.91 1.47
CA ALA A 85 -15.58 -17.28 0.07
C ALA A 85 -16.81 -16.52 -0.45
N PRO A 86 -16.77 -15.90 -1.64
CA PRO A 86 -17.89 -15.13 -2.13
C PRO A 86 -19.14 -15.99 -2.06
N PRO A 87 -20.26 -15.49 -1.50
CA PRO A 87 -21.47 -16.27 -1.42
C PRO A 87 -21.86 -16.72 -2.84
N PRO A 88 -22.35 -17.95 -3.03
CA PRO A 88 -22.86 -18.36 -4.33
C PRO A 88 -23.87 -17.32 -4.81
N ARG A 89 -23.72 -16.86 -6.06
CA ARG A 89 -24.59 -15.83 -6.64
C ARG A 89 -26.05 -16.21 -6.40
N PRO A 90 -26.89 -15.33 -5.81
CA PRO A 90 -28.29 -15.63 -5.62
C PRO A 90 -28.95 -15.76 -6.99
N ASN A 91 -29.52 -16.94 -7.26
CA ASN A 91 -30.42 -17.12 -8.40
C ASN A 91 -31.59 -16.13 -8.25
N GLN A 92 -31.75 -15.25 -9.24
CA GLN A 92 -32.97 -14.47 -9.40
C GLN A 92 -34.15 -15.42 -9.54
N LYS A 93 -35.04 -15.42 -8.54
CA LYS A 93 -36.49 -15.60 -8.68
C LYS A 93 -37.16 -15.37 -7.31
N ASN A 94 -37.81 -14.22 -7.16
CA ASN A 94 -38.80 -14.03 -6.10
C ASN A 94 -40.05 -14.87 -6.41
N PRO A 95 -40.83 -15.23 -5.38
CA PRO A 95 -42.09 -14.50 -5.24
C PRO A 95 -42.43 -14.09 -3.79
N LYS A 96 -43.22 -13.02 -3.69
CA LYS A 96 -43.82 -12.39 -2.50
C LYS A 96 -44.98 -13.24 -1.94
N PRO A 97 -45.20 -13.27 -0.61
CA PRO A 97 -46.51 -12.88 -0.04
C PRO A 97 -46.33 -12.04 1.25
N ASP A 98 -46.93 -10.86 1.38
CA ASP A 98 -48.29 -10.53 1.87
C ASP A 98 -48.48 -10.62 3.41
N ALA A 99 -49.26 -9.68 3.94
CA ALA A 99 -49.14 -9.04 5.27
C ALA A 99 -49.82 -9.75 6.49
N THR A 100 -49.85 -9.01 7.63
CA THR A 100 -50.51 -9.19 8.96
C THR A 100 -49.62 -9.86 10.05
N THR A 101 -49.34 -9.36 11.28
CA THR A 101 -50.01 -8.53 12.33
C THR A 101 -48.93 -8.07 13.36
N PRO A 102 -49.11 -7.04 14.24
CA PRO A 102 -48.03 -6.44 15.05
C PRO A 102 -47.92 -7.00 16.48
N GLU A 103 -46.71 -7.06 17.04
CA GLU A 103 -46.50 -7.23 18.49
C GLU A 103 -45.26 -6.46 18.99
N LYS A 104 -45.41 -5.89 20.19
CA LYS A 104 -44.60 -4.85 20.82
C LYS A 104 -43.78 -5.45 21.97
N ASP A 105 -42.61 -4.88 22.21
CA ASP A 105 -41.73 -5.07 23.38
C ASP A 105 -41.14 -6.47 23.62
N SER A 106 -39.96 -6.67 23.02
CA SER A 106 -38.79 -7.36 23.63
C SER A 106 -37.63 -7.17 22.67
N GLN A 107 -36.92 -6.04 22.74
CA GLN A 107 -35.81 -5.78 21.84
C GLN A 107 -34.64 -6.72 22.20
N PRO A 108 -34.25 -7.68 21.34
CA PRO A 108 -33.02 -8.42 21.54
C PRO A 108 -31.84 -7.43 21.43
N PRO A 109 -30.67 -7.72 22.02
CA PRO A 109 -29.49 -6.90 21.79
C PRO A 109 -29.32 -6.72 20.28
N LYS A 110 -29.31 -5.46 19.83
CA LYS A 110 -29.10 -5.09 18.43
C LYS A 110 -27.88 -5.86 17.94
N PRO A 111 -27.96 -6.66 16.87
CA PRO A 111 -26.77 -7.26 16.28
C PRO A 111 -25.79 -6.12 16.04
N GLN A 112 -24.63 -6.16 16.71
CA GLN A 112 -23.54 -5.26 16.38
C GLN A 112 -23.21 -5.60 14.93
N ALA A 113 -23.45 -4.64 14.02
CA ALA A 113 -23.11 -4.81 12.63
C ALA A 113 -21.63 -5.21 12.59
N LEU A 114 -21.33 -6.34 11.97
CA LEU A 114 -19.98 -6.62 11.52
C LEU A 114 -19.53 -5.39 10.74
N PRO A 115 -18.34 -4.82 11.00
CA PRO A 115 -17.90 -3.60 10.33
C PRO A 115 -18.06 -3.79 8.82
N ASP A 116 -18.76 -2.86 8.17
CA ASP A 116 -19.00 -2.90 6.73
C ASP A 116 -17.67 -3.11 6.02
N ASP A 117 -17.54 -4.18 5.22
CA ASP A 117 -16.35 -4.46 4.41
C ASP A 117 -15.99 -3.25 3.50
N ASN A 118 -16.95 -2.35 3.23
CA ASN A 118 -16.79 -1.12 2.45
C ASN A 118 -16.09 0.04 3.19
N ALA A 119 -15.73 -0.13 4.46
CA ALA A 119 -15.01 0.89 5.26
C ALA A 119 -13.55 0.49 5.53
N ARG A 120 -13.05 -0.58 4.90
CA ARG A 120 -11.70 -1.11 5.12
C ARG A 120 -10.81 -0.90 3.91
N VAL A 121 -9.58 -0.50 4.15
CA VAL A 121 -8.55 -0.51 3.12
C VAL A 121 -8.05 -1.95 2.97
N THR A 122 -8.13 -2.52 1.78
CA THR A 122 -7.53 -3.83 1.47
C THR A 122 -7.11 -3.88 0.01
N PHE A 123 -5.88 -4.32 -0.24
CA PHE A 123 -5.34 -4.45 -1.60
C PHE A 123 -4.56 -5.74 -1.73
N ALA A 124 -4.92 -6.57 -2.72
CA ALA A 124 -4.15 -7.76 -3.09
C ALA A 124 -3.27 -7.43 -4.29
N PHE A 125 -1.96 -7.64 -4.15
CA PHE A 125 -1.03 -7.34 -5.22
C PHE A 125 -1.24 -8.27 -6.43
N PRO A 126 -1.21 -7.71 -7.66
CA PRO A 126 -1.22 -8.51 -8.88
C PRO A 126 0.10 -9.27 -9.04
N ASP A 127 0.19 -10.07 -10.11
CA ASP A 127 1.43 -10.77 -10.45
C ASP A 127 2.48 -9.78 -10.98
N ILE A 128 3.25 -9.20 -10.06
CA ILE A 128 4.34 -8.27 -10.35
C ILE A 128 5.62 -8.72 -9.67
N THR A 129 6.74 -8.52 -10.36
CA THR A 129 8.09 -8.80 -9.85
C THR A 129 8.83 -7.50 -9.64
N LEU A 130 9.34 -7.23 -8.44
CA LEU A 130 10.23 -6.09 -8.18
C LEU A 130 11.69 -6.51 -8.32
N GLN A 131 12.44 -5.79 -9.14
CA GLN A 131 13.91 -5.90 -9.20
C GLN A 131 14.56 -5.38 -7.91
N PRO A 132 15.82 -5.74 -7.60
CA PRO A 132 16.55 -5.18 -6.46
C PRO A 132 16.47 -3.65 -6.40
N GLY A 133 16.05 -3.10 -5.26
CA GLY A 133 15.90 -1.66 -5.04
C GLY A 133 14.73 -0.99 -5.77
N GLN A 134 13.93 -1.74 -6.54
CA GLN A 134 12.76 -1.20 -7.20
C GLN A 134 11.63 -0.94 -6.21
N VAL A 135 10.90 0.15 -6.45
CA VAL A 135 9.80 0.64 -5.63
C VAL A 135 8.46 0.40 -6.32
N VAL A 136 7.43 0.12 -5.52
CA VAL A 136 6.02 0.20 -5.91
C VAL A 136 5.30 1.16 -4.95
N VAL A 137 4.47 2.03 -5.52
CA VAL A 137 3.56 2.92 -4.79
C VAL A 137 2.13 2.46 -5.08
N VAL A 138 1.36 2.23 -4.01
CA VAL A 138 -0.05 1.85 -4.10
C VAL A 138 -0.90 2.98 -3.54
N PHE A 139 -1.56 3.72 -4.44
CA PHE A 139 -2.53 4.75 -4.09
C PHE A 139 -3.87 4.13 -3.72
N ASN A 140 -4.58 4.72 -2.76
CA ASN A 140 -5.95 4.38 -2.42
C ASN A 140 -6.86 4.54 -3.67
N GLY A 141 -6.72 5.67 -4.37
CA GLY A 141 -7.32 5.88 -5.69
C GLY A 141 -8.84 6.12 -5.67
N TYR A 142 -9.41 6.48 -4.52
CA TYR A 142 -10.78 6.98 -4.45
C TYR A 142 -10.95 8.33 -5.16
N THR A 143 -11.71 8.29 -6.26
CA THR A 143 -11.99 9.41 -7.16
C THR A 143 -13.49 9.80 -7.18
N GLY A 144 -14.32 9.18 -6.33
CA GLY A 144 -15.77 9.34 -6.35
C GLY A 144 -16.41 8.66 -7.58
N ASP A 145 -17.38 9.31 -8.23
CA ASP A 145 -18.05 8.83 -9.45
C ASP A 145 -17.22 9.03 -10.74
N ALA A 146 -16.09 9.74 -10.65
CA ALA A 146 -15.16 9.86 -11.76
C ALA A 146 -14.35 8.56 -11.86
N ALA A 147 -14.41 7.86 -12.99
CA ALA A 147 -13.60 6.66 -13.19
C ALA A 147 -12.10 6.99 -13.01
N PRO A 148 -11.30 6.09 -12.40
CA PRO A 148 -9.92 6.36 -12.09
C PRO A 148 -9.13 6.62 -13.37
N LYS A 149 -8.34 7.70 -13.37
CA LYS A 149 -7.27 7.92 -14.33
C LYS A 149 -6.00 8.13 -13.52
N VAL A 150 -5.49 7.11 -12.84
CA VAL A 150 -4.09 7.17 -12.44
C VAL A 150 -3.27 7.26 -13.73
N PRO A 151 -2.52 8.35 -13.97
CA PRO A 151 -1.71 8.45 -15.16
C PRO A 151 -0.65 7.35 -15.13
N GLY A 152 -0.77 6.36 -16.01
CA GLY A 152 0.20 5.27 -16.15
C GLY A 152 -0.26 3.92 -15.57
N GLU A 153 -1.50 3.52 -15.85
CA GLU A 153 -1.94 2.13 -15.68
C GLU A 153 -0.88 1.16 -16.23
N SER A 154 -0.17 0.54 -15.28
CA SER A 154 0.65 -0.66 -15.35
C SER A 154 1.51 -0.82 -16.62
N PRO A 155 2.77 -0.36 -16.62
CA PRO A 155 3.80 -1.18 -17.21
C PRO A 155 4.09 -2.32 -16.21
N ALA A 156 4.17 -3.56 -16.70
CA ALA A 156 4.90 -4.60 -15.99
C ALA A 156 6.21 -4.00 -15.47
N ALA A 157 6.58 -4.31 -14.22
CA ALA A 157 7.85 -3.83 -13.67
C ALA A 157 8.96 -4.06 -14.70
N PRO A 158 9.80 -3.04 -15.01
CA PRO A 158 10.88 -3.19 -15.98
C PRO A 158 11.63 -4.51 -15.76
N ALA A 159 11.71 -5.32 -16.81
CA ALA A 159 12.31 -6.65 -16.77
C ALA A 159 13.83 -6.62 -16.48
N SER A 160 14.44 -5.42 -16.46
CA SER A 160 15.86 -5.21 -16.20
C SER A 160 16.04 -4.27 -15.01
N PRO A 161 16.98 -4.56 -14.09
CA PRO A 161 17.31 -3.64 -13.01
C PRO A 161 17.81 -2.30 -13.56
N PRO A 162 17.59 -1.18 -12.84
CA PRO A 162 18.14 0.11 -13.22
C PRO A 162 19.67 0.03 -13.36
N LYS A 163 20.23 0.80 -14.30
CA LYS A 163 21.69 0.88 -14.44
C LYS A 163 22.30 1.54 -13.19
N PRO A 164 23.58 1.25 -12.86
CA PRO A 164 24.26 1.95 -11.78
C PRO A 164 24.18 3.48 -11.96
N GLY A 165 23.58 4.18 -11.01
CA GLY A 165 23.38 5.64 -11.04
C GLY A 165 22.02 6.11 -11.57
N GLU A 166 21.18 5.21 -12.07
CA GLU A 166 19.80 5.50 -12.49
C GLU A 166 18.83 5.21 -11.34
N LYS A 167 17.91 6.14 -11.04
CA LYS A 167 16.86 5.89 -10.05
C LYS A 167 15.84 4.94 -10.68
N PRO A 168 15.54 3.77 -10.09
CA PRO A 168 14.47 2.91 -10.61
C PRO A 168 13.15 3.70 -10.64
N GLU A 169 12.47 3.67 -11.80
CA GLU A 169 11.12 4.22 -11.90
C GLU A 169 10.19 3.41 -10.99
N ALA A 170 9.43 4.13 -10.15
CA ALA A 170 8.48 3.51 -9.25
C ALA A 170 7.29 2.95 -10.05
N VAL A 171 6.91 1.71 -9.75
CA VAL A 171 5.66 1.16 -10.28
C VAL A 171 4.50 1.81 -9.52
N ARG A 172 3.51 2.35 -10.23
CA ARG A 172 2.29 2.91 -9.62
C ARG A 172 1.13 1.95 -9.78
N LEU A 173 0.44 1.69 -8.68
CA LEU A 173 -0.79 0.90 -8.62
C LEU A 173 -1.86 1.72 -7.90
N SER A 174 -3.12 1.41 -8.20
CA SER A 174 -4.29 1.96 -7.53
C SER A 174 -5.09 0.83 -6.89
N MET A 175 -5.56 1.03 -5.66
CA MET A 175 -6.53 0.13 -5.04
C MET A 175 -7.92 0.26 -5.69
N ASN A 176 -8.20 1.37 -6.39
CA ASN A 176 -9.49 1.69 -7.01
C ASN A 176 -10.65 1.55 -6.02
N ILE A 177 -10.48 2.14 -4.84
CA ILE A 177 -11.49 2.12 -3.80
C ILE A 177 -12.75 2.89 -4.26
N ASN A 178 -13.92 2.30 -4.01
CA ASN A 178 -15.22 2.83 -4.41
C ASN A 178 -15.98 3.51 -3.25
N SER A 179 -15.33 3.68 -2.10
CA SER A 179 -15.93 4.21 -0.88
C SER A 179 -14.93 5.14 -0.20
N GLN A 180 -15.30 6.40 0.00
CA GLN A 180 -14.51 7.36 0.78
C GLN A 180 -14.25 6.91 2.23
N PHE A 181 -15.02 5.94 2.73
CA PHE A 181 -14.88 5.41 4.09
C PHE A 181 -13.80 4.35 4.20
N ALA A 182 -13.35 3.76 3.09
CA ALA A 182 -12.18 2.89 3.05
C ALA A 182 -10.92 3.75 2.87
N ALA A 183 -10.53 4.39 3.96
CA ALA A 183 -9.42 5.34 4.04
C ALA A 183 -8.54 5.04 5.24
N PHE A 184 -7.28 5.49 5.20
CA PHE A 184 -6.43 5.50 6.37
C PHE A 184 -6.86 6.62 7.32
N GLY A 185 -7.25 6.25 8.54
CA GLY A 185 -7.59 7.21 9.58
C GLY A 185 -6.38 8.05 9.96
N ASN A 186 -6.53 9.37 10.07
CA ASN A 186 -5.45 10.29 10.46
C ASN A 186 -4.88 10.06 11.89
N ASN A 187 -5.52 9.22 12.71
CA ASN A 187 -5.11 8.90 14.08
C ASN A 187 -5.63 7.53 14.50
N GLY A 188 -4.78 6.73 15.15
CA GLY A 188 -5.17 5.44 15.73
C GLY A 188 -5.35 4.35 14.68
N ASP A 189 -4.59 4.41 13.60
CA ASP A 189 -4.71 3.49 12.47
C ASP A 189 -3.37 2.83 12.15
N CYS A 190 -3.36 1.97 11.14
CA CYS A 190 -2.21 1.19 10.73
C CYS A 190 -2.25 0.84 9.25
N VAL A 191 -1.13 0.38 8.73
CA VAL A 191 -1.05 -0.41 7.51
C VAL A 191 -0.29 -1.69 7.81
N SER A 192 -0.86 -2.80 7.38
CA SER A 192 -0.26 -4.13 7.52
C SER A 192 0.05 -4.74 6.17
N LEU A 193 1.16 -5.46 6.09
CA LEU A 193 1.54 -6.30 4.98
C LEU A 193 1.47 -7.77 5.39
N THR A 194 0.71 -8.56 4.65
CA THR A 194 0.58 -10.02 4.84
C THR A 194 1.13 -10.75 3.62
N ALA A 195 1.92 -11.80 3.86
CA ALA A 195 2.48 -12.66 2.83
C ALA A 195 1.41 -13.58 2.20
N PRO A 196 1.70 -14.18 1.02
CA PRO A 196 0.73 -15.06 0.34
C PRO A 196 0.33 -16.31 1.13
N ASP A 197 1.13 -16.73 2.10
CA ASP A 197 0.82 -17.84 3.01
C ASP A 197 -0.08 -17.42 4.19
N GLY A 198 -0.51 -16.15 4.23
CA GLY A 198 -1.37 -15.58 5.25
C GLY A 198 -0.63 -15.07 6.50
N LYS A 199 0.71 -15.15 6.55
CA LYS A 199 1.47 -14.66 7.70
C LYS A 199 1.72 -13.14 7.61
N PRO A 200 1.54 -12.39 8.71
CA PRO A 200 1.91 -10.98 8.74
C PRO A 200 3.43 -10.83 8.61
N VAL A 201 3.86 -9.83 7.85
CA VAL A 201 5.27 -9.50 7.59
C VAL A 201 5.68 -8.25 8.35
N GLN A 202 4.93 -7.18 8.13
CA GLN A 202 5.19 -5.86 8.69
C GLN A 202 3.88 -5.17 9.04
N CYS A 203 3.88 -4.37 10.10
CA CYS A 203 2.81 -3.43 10.40
C CYS A 203 3.40 -2.07 10.80
N ILE A 204 2.91 -1.00 10.20
CA ILE A 204 3.20 0.37 10.63
C ILE A 204 1.95 0.93 11.28
N THR A 205 2.07 1.45 12.49
CA THR A 205 0.96 2.03 13.26
C THR A 205 1.19 3.51 13.53
N TRP A 206 0.12 4.29 13.75
CA TRP A 206 0.23 5.70 14.10
C TRP A 206 -0.92 6.19 14.99
N GLY A 207 -0.64 7.28 15.71
CA GLY A 207 -1.60 7.93 16.59
C GLY A 207 -1.97 7.12 17.82
N LEU A 208 -3.03 7.55 18.51
CA LEU A 208 -3.46 6.95 19.77
C LEU A 208 -4.31 5.70 19.53
N GLN A 209 -4.01 4.62 20.27
CA GLN A 209 -4.77 3.36 20.25
C GLN A 209 -4.92 2.76 18.83
N PRO A 210 -3.81 2.35 18.20
CA PRO A 210 -3.86 1.80 16.84
C PRO A 210 -4.73 0.54 16.74
N LYS A 211 -5.30 0.30 15.56
CA LYS A 211 -6.21 -0.83 15.26
C LYS A 211 -5.60 -2.23 15.46
N THR A 212 -4.28 -2.35 15.58
CA THR A 212 -3.57 -3.62 15.76
C THR A 212 -2.83 -3.68 17.10
N PRO A 213 -2.75 -4.86 17.73
CA PRO A 213 -1.92 -5.05 18.92
C PRO A 213 -0.41 -5.01 18.58
N ASP A 214 0.42 -4.82 19.61
CA ASP A 214 1.89 -4.68 19.50
C ASP A 214 2.62 -5.98 19.09
N ASP A 215 1.93 -7.11 18.99
CA ASP A 215 2.46 -8.41 18.57
C ASP A 215 1.89 -8.90 17.22
N PHE A 216 1.19 -8.02 16.51
CA PHE A 216 0.48 -8.34 15.26
C PHE A 216 1.38 -8.87 14.12
N ALA A 217 2.65 -8.47 14.05
CA ALA A 217 3.59 -8.87 13.00
C ALA A 217 5.02 -9.03 13.56
N PRO A 218 5.90 -9.81 12.91
CA PRO A 218 7.31 -9.91 13.30
C PRO A 218 8.06 -8.57 13.27
N LEU A 219 7.70 -7.68 12.34
CA LEU A 219 8.18 -6.31 12.29
C LEU A 219 7.02 -5.35 12.54
N ILE A 220 7.02 -4.69 13.70
CA ILE A 220 6.09 -3.62 14.02
C ILE A 220 6.88 -2.34 14.20
N GLU A 221 6.41 -1.28 13.54
CA GLU A 221 7.00 0.03 13.63
C GLU A 221 5.91 1.05 13.94
N HIS A 222 6.29 2.07 14.71
CA HIS A 222 5.40 3.16 15.09
C HIS A 222 5.85 4.41 14.36
N ALA A 223 4.91 5.06 13.68
CA ALA A 223 5.09 6.43 13.22
C ALA A 223 5.45 7.33 14.43
N PRO A 224 6.27 8.37 14.22
CA PRO A 224 6.54 9.38 15.23
C PRO A 224 5.26 9.94 15.84
N GLU A 225 5.29 10.21 17.14
CA GLU A 225 4.18 10.90 17.80
C GLU A 225 4.10 12.37 17.35
N GLY A 226 2.89 12.92 17.38
CA GLY A 226 2.62 14.33 17.09
C GLY A 226 1.72 14.53 15.87
N ARG A 227 1.33 15.78 15.63
CA ARG A 227 0.54 16.17 14.46
C ARG A 227 1.47 16.75 13.40
N PHE A 228 1.76 15.95 12.38
CA PHE A 228 2.40 16.41 11.15
C PHE A 228 1.48 16.14 9.96
N ARG A 229 1.60 16.97 8.92
CA ARG A 229 0.96 16.73 7.62
C ARG A 229 1.93 15.98 6.72
N GLY A 230 1.39 15.21 5.78
CA GLY A 230 2.19 14.41 4.87
C GLY A 230 2.40 12.99 5.37
N SER A 231 3.36 12.32 4.77
CA SER A 231 3.68 10.92 5.04
C SER A 231 4.66 10.76 6.19
N VAL A 232 4.75 9.53 6.66
CA VAL A 232 5.93 9.02 7.37
C VAL A 232 6.78 8.22 6.41
N THR A 233 8.09 8.38 6.51
CA THR A 233 9.08 7.71 5.66
C THR A 233 10.17 7.12 6.52
N ARG A 234 10.76 6.05 6.00
CA ARG A 234 11.95 5.43 6.56
C ARG A 234 13.20 6.29 6.31
N VAL A 235 14.05 6.42 7.32
CA VAL A 235 15.34 7.16 7.22
C VAL A 235 16.42 6.33 6.51
N ALA A 236 16.41 5.03 6.73
CA ALA A 236 17.30 4.05 6.10
C ALA A 236 16.69 2.66 6.24
N MET A 237 17.09 1.70 5.41
CA MET A 237 16.57 0.31 5.39
C MET A 237 16.63 -0.43 6.74
N THR A 238 17.39 0.07 7.70
CA THR A 238 17.58 -0.47 9.06
C THR A 238 17.15 0.49 10.19
N LYS A 239 16.62 1.68 9.87
CA LYS A 239 16.23 2.72 10.83
C LYS A 239 14.72 2.94 10.80
N GLY A 240 14.18 3.48 11.89
CA GLY A 240 12.75 3.75 12.03
C GLY A 240 12.21 4.87 11.12
N LEU A 241 10.94 5.17 11.34
CA LEU A 241 10.17 6.16 10.58
C LEU A 241 10.35 7.57 11.14
N ILE A 242 10.34 8.57 10.26
CA ILE A 242 10.26 10.00 10.57
C ILE A 242 9.15 10.65 9.75
N PRO A 243 8.63 11.85 10.11
CA PRO A 243 7.80 12.60 9.19
C PRO A 243 8.61 12.96 7.94
N HIS A 244 8.06 12.81 6.74
CA HIS A 244 8.83 13.00 5.50
C HIS A 244 9.44 14.40 5.38
N ARG A 245 8.74 15.42 5.87
CA ARG A 245 9.23 16.81 5.98
C ARG A 245 10.58 16.95 6.70
N ASP A 246 10.89 16.03 7.61
CA ASP A 246 12.10 16.05 8.45
C ASP A 246 13.27 15.30 7.78
N GLN A 247 13.08 14.79 6.56
CA GLN A 247 14.17 14.28 5.72
C GLN A 247 15.22 15.38 5.47
N THR A 248 16.39 14.94 5.03
CA THR A 248 17.53 15.81 4.73
C THR A 248 17.84 15.82 3.23
N GLY A 249 18.73 16.72 2.79
CA GLY A 249 19.09 16.84 1.38
C GLY A 249 17.91 17.29 0.52
N ASP A 250 17.79 16.70 -0.68
CA ASP A 250 16.80 17.06 -1.70
C ASP A 250 15.35 16.78 -1.27
N LEU A 251 15.15 15.94 -0.26
CA LEU A 251 13.82 15.58 0.26
C LEU A 251 13.37 16.50 1.41
N LYS A 252 14.23 17.41 1.88
CA LYS A 252 13.95 18.27 3.03
C LYS A 252 12.73 19.16 2.77
N GLY A 253 11.78 19.13 3.69
CA GLY A 253 10.58 19.96 3.63
C GLY A 253 9.47 19.44 2.72
N LEU A 254 9.73 18.42 1.90
CA LEU A 254 8.68 17.75 1.11
C LEU A 254 7.75 16.98 2.03
N LEU A 255 6.45 17.00 1.73
CA LEU A 255 5.43 16.36 2.57
C LEU A 255 5.34 14.85 2.35
N TYR A 256 5.82 14.35 1.21
CA TYR A 256 5.89 12.94 0.84
C TYR A 256 6.79 12.79 -0.40
N SER A 257 7.15 11.56 -0.79
CA SER A 257 7.96 11.30 -1.98
C SER A 257 7.10 11.06 -3.24
N PRO A 258 7.54 11.50 -4.43
CA PRO A 258 8.54 12.54 -4.72
C PRO A 258 7.98 13.96 -4.50
N GLY A 259 6.76 14.10 -3.98
CA GLY A 259 6.13 15.37 -3.61
C GLY A 259 5.05 15.85 -4.60
N VAL A 260 5.27 15.67 -5.91
CA VAL A 260 4.27 15.91 -6.96
C VAL A 260 4.55 14.94 -8.12
N TRP A 261 3.54 14.25 -8.63
CA TRP A 261 3.63 13.50 -9.88
C TRP A 261 3.19 14.37 -11.06
N GLU A 262 4.05 14.53 -12.06
CA GLU A 262 3.61 15.11 -13.33
C GLU A 262 2.85 14.05 -14.13
N ALA A 263 1.63 14.40 -14.59
CA ALA A 263 0.91 13.58 -15.54
C ALA A 263 1.76 13.36 -16.79
N ALA A 264 1.92 12.11 -17.23
CA ALA A 264 2.63 11.82 -18.47
C ALA A 264 1.97 12.61 -19.62
N PRO A 265 2.75 13.24 -20.52
CA PRO A 265 2.19 13.99 -21.64
C PRO A 265 1.26 13.06 -22.42
N SER A 266 0.03 13.49 -22.67
CA SER A 266 -0.93 12.75 -23.49
C SER A 266 -0.26 12.42 -24.82
N LYS A 267 -0.09 11.14 -25.15
CA LYS A 267 0.40 10.73 -26.47
C LYS A 267 -0.56 11.33 -27.51
N LYS A 268 -0.05 12.26 -28.32
CA LYS A 268 -0.72 12.73 -29.54
C LYS A 268 -0.61 11.67 -30.62
#